data_AF-A0A6P6TLK6-F1
#
_entry.id   AF-A0A6P6TLK6-F1
#
_cell.length_a   1.000
_cell.length_b   1.000
_cell.length_c   1.000
_cell.angle_alpha   90.00
_cell.angle_beta   90.00
_cell.angle_gamma   90.00
#
_symmetry.space_group_name_H-M   'P 1'
#
loop_
_entity.id
_entity.type
_entity.pdbx_description
1 polymer ?
#
loop_
_entity_poly.entity_id
_entity_poly.type
_entity_poly.pdbx_seq_one_letter_code
_entity_poly.pdbx_strand_id
1 'polypeptide(L)'
;MECQILISTGVRPFLARWNSNKGLKKLVRLNQASIRENAANKISWKLRCTPASLEEEFSALQSQEFTEDDETDVEDLSDEASPKPLSSEELKALLLDSERSKIIKKLSDANQYNRVLKRQLQSKEDSLVNFKSELAVLELEIQALVSLAEEIANYEIPEGSRKIHGRYIQSHLLSRLEAVQEKLREQTKDVDAAQSKEVPLYWYGVAESVQVMGSFDGWSQGEHLSPEYTGSYTKFSTTLMLRPGRYEIKFLVDGEWNLSPEFPTIGEGLMQNNLLIVK
;
A
#
# COMPACT_ATOMS: atom_id res chain seq x y z
N MET A 1 63.12 -15.29 -49.36
CA MET A 1 62.28 -14.17 -49.80
C MET A 1 61.90 -13.39 -48.56
N GLU A 2 62.54 -12.25 -48.36
CA GLU A 2 62.15 -11.25 -47.37
C GLU A 2 60.88 -10.54 -47.83
N CYS A 3 60.05 -10.11 -46.87
CA CYS A 3 59.45 -8.78 -46.86
C CYS A 3 58.86 -8.50 -45.48
N GLN A 4 59.50 -7.62 -44.72
CA GLN A 4 58.88 -6.84 -43.64
C GLN A 4 58.22 -5.60 -44.26
N ILE A 5 56.99 -5.27 -43.85
CA ILE A 5 56.53 -3.88 -43.69
C ILE A 5 55.67 -3.81 -42.42
N LEU A 6 56.07 -2.92 -41.50
CA LEU A 6 55.38 -2.47 -40.29
C LEU A 6 54.27 -1.48 -40.62
N ILE A 7 53.12 -1.53 -39.92
CA ILE A 7 52.39 -0.31 -39.52
C ILE A 7 51.83 -0.49 -38.09
N SER A 8 52.19 0.45 -37.22
CA SER A 8 51.67 0.66 -35.87
C SER A 8 50.37 1.46 -35.91
N THR A 9 49.32 1.03 -35.21
CA THR A 9 48.35 1.94 -34.55
C THR A 9 47.76 1.25 -33.32
N GLY A 10 47.76 1.96 -32.20
CA GLY A 10 47.32 1.44 -30.91
C GLY A 10 45.81 1.56 -30.70
N VAL A 11 45.22 0.55 -30.09
CA VAL A 11 43.98 0.65 -29.31
C VAL A 11 44.09 -0.38 -28.16
N ARG A 12 44.03 0.10 -26.91
CA ARG A 12 43.94 -0.76 -25.72
C ARG A 12 42.53 -1.36 -25.64
N PRO A 13 42.34 -2.66 -25.36
CA PRO A 13 41.03 -3.16 -24.98
C PRO A 13 40.75 -2.75 -23.52
N PHE A 14 39.73 -1.91 -23.34
CA PHE A 14 39.18 -1.55 -22.04
C PHE A 14 38.33 -2.73 -21.54
N LEU A 15 38.93 -3.64 -20.78
CA LEU A 15 38.20 -4.65 -20.02
C LEU A 15 37.48 -3.96 -18.85
N ALA A 16 36.23 -3.54 -19.07
CA ALA A 16 35.33 -3.17 -18.00
C ALA A 16 34.95 -4.45 -17.22
N ARG A 17 35.67 -4.69 -16.12
CA ARG A 17 35.35 -5.71 -15.12
C ARG A 17 34.03 -5.36 -14.44
N TRP A 18 32.93 -5.95 -14.92
CA TRP A 18 31.63 -5.84 -14.26
C TRP A 18 31.72 -6.52 -12.88
N ASN A 19 31.51 -5.73 -11.83
CA ASN A 19 31.76 -6.16 -10.46
C ASN A 19 30.41 -6.46 -9.78
N SER A 20 29.89 -7.68 -9.99
CA SER A 20 28.61 -8.20 -9.44
C SER A 20 28.56 -8.27 -7.90
N ASN A 21 29.61 -7.83 -7.22
CA ASN A 21 29.78 -7.90 -5.77
C ASN A 21 29.17 -6.71 -4.99
N LYS A 22 28.70 -5.64 -5.65
CA LYS A 22 28.08 -4.49 -4.95
C LYS A 22 26.58 -4.69 -4.68
N GLY A 23 25.85 -5.39 -5.56
CA GLY A 23 24.43 -5.70 -5.37
C GLY A 23 24.19 -6.77 -4.31
N LEU A 24 24.93 -7.89 -4.36
CA LEU A 24 24.82 -8.97 -3.39
C LEU A 24 25.22 -8.57 -1.97
N LYS A 25 26.24 -7.72 -1.79
CA LYS A 25 26.62 -7.24 -0.45
C LYS A 25 25.57 -6.31 0.17
N LYS A 26 24.75 -5.62 -0.65
CA LYS A 26 23.62 -4.81 -0.18
C LYS A 26 22.44 -5.70 0.26
N LEU A 27 22.15 -6.75 -0.51
CA LEU A 27 21.12 -7.76 -0.19
C LEU A 27 21.45 -8.58 1.07
N VAL A 28 22.71 -9.00 1.26
CA VAL A 28 23.11 -9.76 2.46
C VAL A 28 23.06 -8.90 3.73
N ARG A 29 23.39 -7.60 3.65
CA ARG A 29 23.26 -6.68 4.81
C ARG A 29 21.82 -6.39 5.18
N LEU A 30 20.91 -6.30 4.20
CA LEU A 30 19.48 -6.10 4.46
C LEU A 30 18.83 -7.36 5.05
N ASN A 31 19.21 -8.55 4.57
CA ASN A 31 18.72 -9.82 5.15
C ASN A 31 19.30 -10.11 6.54
N GLN A 32 20.55 -9.75 6.84
CA GLN A 32 21.08 -9.89 8.20
C GLN A 32 20.49 -8.90 9.19
N ALA A 33 20.05 -7.71 8.74
CA ALA A 33 19.29 -6.78 9.59
C ALA A 33 17.88 -7.32 9.91
N SER A 34 17.17 -7.83 8.89
CA SER A 34 15.84 -8.43 9.04
C SER A 34 15.83 -9.69 9.92
N ILE A 35 16.84 -10.57 9.78
CA ILE A 35 16.93 -11.80 10.59
C ILE A 35 17.29 -11.50 12.07
N ARG A 36 17.98 -10.39 12.35
CA ARG A 36 18.30 -9.99 13.73
C ARG A 36 17.12 -9.29 14.42
N GLU A 37 16.21 -8.67 13.67
CA GLU A 37 14.97 -8.07 14.19
C GLU A 37 13.86 -9.12 14.43
N ASN A 38 13.80 -10.18 13.63
CA ASN A 38 12.76 -11.21 13.75
C ASN A 38 12.97 -12.23 14.88
N ALA A 39 14.15 -12.27 15.51
CA ALA A 39 14.43 -13.19 16.62
C ALA A 39 14.08 -12.65 18.02
N ALA A 40 13.65 -11.38 18.14
CA ALA A 40 13.43 -10.74 19.44
C ALA A 40 12.01 -10.21 19.69
N ASN A 41 11.05 -10.38 18.77
CA ASN A 41 9.70 -9.84 18.94
C ASN A 41 8.66 -10.90 19.30
N LYS A 42 8.80 -11.44 20.52
CA LYS A 42 7.66 -11.98 21.27
C LYS A 42 7.07 -10.82 22.10
N ILE A 43 6.37 -9.90 21.44
CA ILE A 43 5.82 -8.71 22.11
C ILE A 43 4.41 -9.02 22.60
N SER A 44 4.30 -9.16 23.93
CA SER A 44 3.03 -9.03 24.65
C SER A 44 2.56 -7.57 24.61
N TRP A 45 1.30 -7.34 24.24
CA TRP A 45 0.68 -6.02 24.29
C TRP A 45 0.59 -5.52 25.74
N LYS A 46 1.54 -4.67 26.14
CA LYS A 46 1.38 -3.77 27.28
C LYS A 46 1.60 -2.34 26.79
N LEU A 47 0.48 -1.65 26.59
CA LEU A 47 0.47 -0.20 26.41
C LEU A 47 1.14 0.46 27.62
N ARG A 48 2.20 1.21 27.35
CA ARG A 48 2.74 2.20 28.28
C ARG A 48 2.92 3.48 27.49
N CYS A 49 2.01 4.44 27.72
CA CYS A 49 2.21 5.82 27.27
C CYS A 49 3.22 6.48 28.22
N THR A 50 4.29 7.04 27.67
CA THR A 50 5.10 8.07 28.33
C THR A 50 4.96 9.36 27.54
N PRO A 51 4.75 10.52 28.19
CA PRO A 51 4.66 11.79 27.50
C PRO A 51 6.07 12.22 27.10
N ALA A 52 6.31 12.43 25.81
CA ALA A 52 7.49 13.18 25.39
C ALA A 52 7.22 14.66 25.65
N SER A 53 8.09 15.26 26.46
CA SER A 53 8.14 16.70 26.74
C SER A 53 8.08 17.50 25.44
N LEU A 54 7.10 18.39 25.36
CA LEU A 54 6.82 19.29 24.23
C LEU A 54 7.19 20.74 24.61
N GLU A 55 8.20 20.92 25.46
CA GLU A 55 8.67 22.25 25.88
C GLU A 55 9.78 22.79 24.95
N GLU A 56 10.48 21.95 24.18
CA GLU A 56 11.65 22.39 23.40
C GLU A 56 11.34 22.95 22.00
N GLU A 57 10.14 22.76 21.44
CA GLU A 57 9.77 23.35 20.14
C GLU A 57 9.05 24.72 20.25
N PHE A 58 8.74 25.18 21.47
CA PHE A 58 8.07 26.47 21.70
C PHE A 58 9.02 27.68 21.77
N SER A 59 10.34 27.48 21.91
CA SER A 59 11.30 28.59 22.05
C SER A 59 11.77 29.21 20.72
N ALA A 60 11.45 28.61 19.56
CA ALA A 60 11.94 29.11 18.27
C ALA A 60 11.05 30.19 17.61
N LEU A 61 9.89 30.52 18.19
CA LEU A 61 8.95 31.50 17.62
C LEU A 61 8.73 32.74 18.49
N GLN A 62 9.48 32.91 19.57
CA GLN A 62 9.29 34.02 20.53
C GLN A 62 10.32 35.16 20.40
N SER A 63 11.13 35.17 19.34
CA SER A 63 12.19 36.18 19.16
C SER A 63 11.88 37.11 18.00
N GLN A 64 10.81 37.90 18.11
CA GLN A 64 10.70 39.14 17.34
C GLN A 64 9.78 40.13 18.06
N GLU A 65 10.37 40.86 18.99
CA GLU A 65 9.82 42.10 19.55
C GLU A 65 10.87 43.22 19.39
N PHE A 66 10.37 44.45 19.36
CA PHE A 66 11.00 45.77 19.12
C PHE A 66 11.20 46.12 17.62
N THR A 67 10.68 47.25 17.14
CA THR A 67 10.85 48.60 17.71
C THR A 67 9.59 49.48 17.70
N GLU A 68 9.48 50.28 18.78
CA GLU A 68 8.68 51.48 18.94
C GLU A 68 9.14 52.60 17.99
N ASP A 69 8.19 53.39 17.48
CA ASP A 69 8.27 54.85 17.29
C ASP A 69 7.02 55.32 16.52
N ASP A 70 6.09 55.99 17.21
CA ASP A 70 5.68 57.36 16.84
C ASP A 70 4.83 57.95 17.97
N GLU A 71 5.35 59.02 18.59
CA GLU A 71 4.56 59.92 19.44
C GLU A 71 3.68 60.78 18.53
N THR A 72 2.38 60.88 18.83
CA THR A 72 1.68 62.17 18.75
C THR A 72 0.33 62.15 19.49
N ASP A 73 0.28 63.03 20.48
CA ASP A 73 -0.85 63.85 20.93
C ASP A 73 -2.12 63.18 21.51
N VAL A 74 -2.12 63.22 22.85
CA VAL A 74 -3.26 63.27 23.77
C VAL A 74 -4.39 64.21 23.30
N GLU A 75 -5.58 63.66 23.09
CA GLU A 75 -6.83 64.29 23.53
C GLU A 75 -7.79 63.26 24.18
N ASP A 76 -7.92 63.48 25.48
CA ASP A 76 -8.98 63.15 26.44
C ASP A 76 -10.37 62.82 25.85
N LEU A 77 -10.86 61.60 26.08
CA LEU A 77 -12.28 61.35 26.37
C LEU A 77 -12.40 60.14 27.31
N SER A 78 -12.70 60.46 28.56
CA SER A 78 -13.27 59.58 29.56
C SER A 78 -14.58 58.96 29.07
N ASP A 79 -14.65 57.62 29.07
CA ASP A 79 -15.92 56.94 29.31
C ASP A 79 -15.66 55.59 30.01
N GLU A 80 -16.04 55.58 31.27
CA GLU A 80 -15.80 54.51 32.24
C GLU A 80 -16.83 53.39 32.03
N ALA A 81 -16.62 52.56 31.02
CA ALA A 81 -17.40 51.34 30.82
C ALA A 81 -16.85 50.20 31.69
N SER A 82 -17.32 50.13 32.94
CA SER A 82 -17.14 48.94 33.78
C SER A 82 -17.59 47.67 33.01
N PRO A 83 -16.80 46.57 32.98
CA PRO A 83 -17.18 45.37 32.24
C PRO A 83 -18.39 44.73 32.93
N LYS A 84 -19.56 44.78 32.26
CA LYS A 84 -20.75 44.05 32.67
C LYS A 84 -20.41 42.54 32.70
N PRO A 85 -20.67 41.81 33.79
CA PRO A 85 -20.41 40.38 33.82
C PRO A 85 -21.27 39.68 32.76
N LEU A 86 -20.61 38.93 31.88
CA LEU A 86 -21.27 38.17 30.81
C LEU A 86 -22.40 37.30 31.38
N SER A 87 -23.54 37.29 30.69
CA SER A 87 -24.67 36.46 31.08
C SER A 87 -24.31 34.97 31.00
N SER A 88 -24.97 34.15 31.81
CA SER A 88 -24.72 32.69 31.82
C SER A 88 -24.92 32.05 30.44
N GLU A 89 -25.80 32.61 29.61
CA GLU A 89 -26.06 32.15 28.25
C GLU A 89 -24.91 32.49 27.29
N GLU A 90 -24.35 33.69 27.37
CA GLU A 90 -23.16 34.10 26.62
C GLU A 90 -21.93 33.26 27.00
N LEU A 91 -21.74 32.97 28.30
CA LEU A 91 -20.65 32.10 28.76
C LEU A 91 -20.79 30.66 28.23
N LYS A 92 -22.01 30.11 28.20
CA LYS A 92 -22.27 28.80 27.61
C LYS A 92 -22.01 28.79 26.10
N ALA A 93 -22.39 29.85 25.39
CA ALA A 93 -22.12 29.99 23.97
C ALA A 93 -20.61 30.03 23.67
N LEU A 94 -19.83 30.84 24.41
CA LEU A 94 -18.38 30.90 24.28
C LEU A 94 -17.68 29.57 24.59
N LEU A 95 -18.15 28.86 25.62
CA LEU A 95 -17.65 27.51 25.91
C LEU A 95 -17.96 26.54 24.77
N LEU A 96 -19.18 26.54 24.24
CA LEU A 96 -19.55 25.70 23.09
C LEU A 96 -18.73 26.03 21.85
N ASP A 97 -18.46 27.30 21.56
CA ASP A 97 -17.63 27.70 20.41
C ASP A 97 -16.15 27.32 20.62
N SER A 98 -15.64 27.41 21.85
CA SER A 98 -14.30 26.93 22.20
C SER A 98 -14.18 25.41 22.01
N GLU A 99 -15.20 24.64 22.38
CA GLU A 99 -15.21 23.19 22.17
C GLU A 99 -15.39 22.81 20.69
N ARG A 100 -16.27 23.52 19.96
CA ARG A 100 -16.42 23.35 18.50
C ARG A 100 -15.11 23.60 17.77
N SER A 101 -14.39 24.68 18.10
CA SER A 101 -13.10 24.98 17.45
C SER A 101 -12.04 23.90 17.72
N LYS A 102 -12.00 23.35 18.94
CA LYS A 102 -11.13 22.19 19.27
C LYS A 102 -11.50 20.96 18.44
N ILE A 103 -12.80 20.65 18.30
CA ILE A 103 -13.26 19.51 17.50
C ILE A 103 -12.92 19.71 16.02
N ILE A 104 -13.14 20.92 15.48
CA ILE A 104 -12.80 21.26 14.09
C ILE A 104 -11.30 21.10 13.86
N LYS A 105 -10.46 21.57 14.78
CA LYS A 105 -9.01 21.38 14.70
C LYS A 105 -8.63 19.90 14.69
N LYS A 106 -9.16 19.10 15.62
CA LYS A 106 -8.93 17.65 15.67
C LYS A 106 -9.40 16.94 14.40
N LEU A 107 -10.55 17.33 13.86
CA LEU A 107 -11.08 16.78 12.62
C LEU A 107 -10.17 17.14 11.42
N SER A 108 -9.69 18.39 11.36
CA SER A 108 -8.72 18.83 10.36
C SER A 108 -7.42 18.03 10.46
N ASP A 109 -6.85 17.89 11.65
CA ASP A 109 -5.60 17.15 11.88
C ASP A 109 -5.75 15.68 11.49
N ALA A 110 -6.86 15.04 11.89
CA ALA A 110 -7.19 13.67 11.50
C ALA A 110 -7.35 13.53 9.97
N ASN A 111 -7.99 14.50 9.31
CA ASN A 111 -8.14 14.50 7.85
C ASN A 111 -6.80 14.68 7.13
N GLN A 112 -5.89 15.50 7.65
CA GLN A 112 -4.54 15.63 7.12
C GLN A 112 -3.77 14.32 7.26
N TYR A 113 -3.83 13.69 8.43
CA TYR A 113 -3.21 12.40 8.69
C TYR A 113 -3.74 11.31 7.74
N ASN A 114 -5.06 11.22 7.56
CA ASN A 114 -5.69 10.30 6.62
C ASN A 114 -5.20 10.52 5.17
N ARG A 115 -5.04 11.78 4.74
CA ARG A 115 -4.49 12.10 3.40
C ARG A 115 -3.06 11.62 3.24
N VAL A 116 -2.21 11.78 4.25
CA VAL A 116 -0.83 11.30 4.22
C VAL A 116 -0.80 9.77 4.16
N LEU A 117 -1.57 9.10 5.01
CA LEU A 117 -1.65 7.64 5.01
C LEU A 117 -2.12 7.08 3.67
N LYS A 118 -3.14 7.68 3.04
CA LYS A 118 -3.62 7.28 1.72
C LYS A 118 -2.51 7.37 0.66
N ARG A 119 -1.72 8.45 0.66
CA ARG A 119 -0.58 8.61 -0.27
C ARG A 119 0.52 7.59 -0.01
N GLN A 120 0.83 7.32 1.27
CA GLN A 120 1.82 6.30 1.64
C GLN A 120 1.38 4.90 1.20
N LEU A 121 0.11 4.55 1.42
CA LEU A 121 -0.47 3.28 0.98
C LEU A 121 -0.36 3.14 -0.54
N GLN A 122 -0.76 4.16 -1.30
CA GLN A 122 -0.65 4.17 -2.75
C GLN A 122 0.79 3.97 -3.23
N SER A 123 1.75 4.71 -2.66
CA SER A 123 3.18 4.55 -3.00
C SER A 123 3.71 3.15 -2.69
N LYS A 124 3.23 2.51 -1.62
CA LYS A 124 3.59 1.13 -1.28
C LYS A 124 2.97 0.13 -2.25
N GLU A 125 1.73 0.32 -2.65
CA GLU A 125 1.06 -0.52 -3.65
C GLU A 125 1.78 -0.43 -5.00
N ASP A 126 2.12 0.77 -5.47
CA ASP A 126 2.88 0.96 -6.71
C ASP A 126 4.24 0.26 -6.66
N SER A 127 4.91 0.33 -5.50
CA SER A 127 6.17 -0.38 -5.28
C SER A 127 5.98 -1.90 -5.34
N LEU A 128 4.90 -2.44 -4.76
CA LEU A 128 4.59 -3.87 -4.82
C LEU A 128 4.29 -4.34 -6.25
N VAL A 129 3.55 -3.56 -7.03
CA VAL A 129 3.28 -3.84 -8.45
C VAL A 129 4.59 -3.90 -9.25
N ASN A 130 5.53 -2.97 -9.00
CA ASN A 130 6.84 -2.99 -9.64
C ASN A 130 7.66 -4.22 -9.24
N PHE A 131 7.72 -4.57 -7.95
CA PHE A 131 8.43 -5.78 -7.52
C PHE A 131 7.80 -7.06 -8.09
N LYS A 132 6.47 -7.10 -8.23
CA LYS A 132 5.78 -8.23 -8.86
C LYS A 132 6.15 -8.39 -10.34
N SER A 133 6.24 -7.30 -11.10
CA SER A 133 6.64 -7.38 -12.51
C SER A 133 8.10 -7.84 -12.65
N GLU A 134 9.00 -7.38 -11.78
CA GLU A 134 10.39 -7.86 -11.73
C GLU A 134 10.46 -9.36 -11.37
N LEU A 135 9.68 -9.82 -10.39
CA LEU A 135 9.60 -11.23 -10.01
C LEU A 135 9.08 -12.11 -11.15
N ALA A 136 8.07 -11.64 -11.90
CA ALA A 136 7.53 -12.37 -13.04
C ALA A 136 8.58 -12.56 -14.15
N VAL A 137 9.41 -11.56 -14.42
CA VAL A 137 10.53 -11.68 -15.38
C VAL A 137 11.56 -12.72 -14.91
N LEU A 138 11.90 -12.71 -13.61
CA LEU A 138 12.83 -13.69 -13.04
C LEU A 138 12.26 -15.12 -13.05
N GLU A 139 10.96 -15.28 -12.84
CA GLU A 139 10.28 -16.57 -12.92
C GLU A 139 10.37 -17.17 -14.33
N LEU A 140 10.15 -16.36 -15.37
CA LEU A 140 10.31 -16.79 -16.77
C LEU A 140 11.76 -17.18 -17.11
N GLU A 141 12.74 -16.40 -16.65
CA GLU A 141 14.16 -16.70 -16.87
C GLU A 141 14.55 -18.03 -16.20
N ILE A 142 14.10 -18.26 -14.96
CA ILE A 142 14.38 -19.51 -14.24
C ILE A 142 13.67 -20.69 -14.90
N GLN A 143 12.45 -20.50 -15.39
CA GLN A 143 11.75 -21.53 -16.15
C GLN A 143 12.51 -21.93 -17.43
N ALA A 144 13.09 -20.96 -18.16
CA ALA A 144 13.94 -21.24 -19.31
C ALA A 144 15.25 -21.97 -18.92
N LEU A 145 15.84 -21.61 -17.78
CA LEU A 145 17.02 -22.34 -17.25
C LEU A 145 16.68 -23.77 -16.83
N VAL A 146 15.50 -24.00 -16.25
CA VAL A 146 15.02 -25.34 -15.91
C VAL A 146 14.85 -26.17 -17.17
N SER A 147 14.18 -25.67 -18.21
CA SER A 147 14.01 -26.42 -19.46
C SER A 147 15.35 -26.78 -20.13
N LEU A 148 16.32 -25.85 -20.13
CA LEU A 148 17.67 -26.13 -20.61
C LEU A 148 18.38 -27.20 -19.75
N ALA A 149 18.21 -27.15 -18.43
CA ALA A 149 18.79 -28.14 -17.53
C ALA A 149 18.14 -29.52 -17.67
N GLU A 150 16.83 -29.59 -17.94
CA GLU A 150 16.10 -30.83 -18.26
C GLU A 150 16.63 -31.46 -19.54
N GLU A 151 16.81 -30.67 -20.61
CA GLU A 151 17.42 -31.14 -21.85
C GLU A 151 18.81 -31.73 -21.57
N ILE A 152 19.68 -30.98 -20.90
CA ILE A 152 21.05 -31.42 -20.55
C ILE A 152 21.05 -32.69 -19.69
N ALA A 153 20.07 -32.85 -18.80
CA ALA A 153 19.94 -34.05 -17.98
C ALA A 153 19.46 -35.28 -18.78
N ASN A 154 18.70 -35.06 -19.86
CA ASN A 154 18.17 -36.10 -20.74
C ASN A 154 19.14 -36.50 -21.87
N TYR A 155 20.09 -35.64 -22.24
CA TYR A 155 21.17 -35.98 -23.17
C TYR A 155 22.12 -37.04 -22.60
N GLU A 156 22.86 -37.70 -23.49
CA GLU A 156 23.90 -38.67 -23.10
C GLU A 156 24.91 -38.02 -22.14
N ILE A 157 25.07 -38.64 -20.96
CA ILE A 157 25.97 -38.14 -19.92
C ILE A 157 27.41 -38.22 -20.45
N PRO A 158 28.11 -37.08 -20.59
CA PRO A 158 29.49 -37.07 -21.07
C PRO A 158 30.38 -37.97 -20.21
N GLU A 159 31.26 -38.75 -20.85
CA GLU A 159 32.25 -39.57 -20.16
C GLU A 159 33.11 -38.69 -19.23
N GLY A 160 33.24 -39.11 -17.96
CA GLY A 160 33.94 -38.34 -16.94
C GLY A 160 33.08 -37.32 -16.19
N SER A 161 31.76 -37.27 -16.41
CA SER A 161 30.84 -36.41 -15.66
C SER A 161 30.96 -36.61 -14.15
N ARG A 162 31.21 -35.52 -13.42
CA ARG A 162 31.34 -35.53 -11.96
C ARG A 162 30.01 -35.92 -11.30
N LYS A 163 30.09 -36.74 -10.26
CA LYS A 163 28.98 -37.03 -9.35
C LYS A 163 29.06 -36.18 -8.07
N ILE A 164 27.91 -35.74 -7.59
CA ILE A 164 27.71 -35.03 -6.33
C ILE A 164 26.67 -35.83 -5.53
N HIS A 165 27.05 -36.34 -4.35
CA HIS A 165 26.19 -37.20 -3.52
C HIS A 165 25.55 -38.37 -4.30
N GLY A 166 26.30 -39.01 -5.21
CA GLY A 166 25.82 -40.14 -6.01
C GLY A 166 25.00 -39.77 -7.25
N ARG A 167 24.58 -38.50 -7.42
CA ARG A 167 23.89 -37.99 -8.62
C ARG A 167 24.85 -37.30 -9.58
N TYR A 168 24.57 -37.35 -10.88
CA TYR A 168 25.35 -36.61 -11.88
C TYR A 168 25.14 -35.10 -11.74
N ILE A 169 26.16 -34.31 -12.07
CA ILE A 169 26.12 -32.85 -11.92
C ILE A 169 24.94 -32.21 -12.67
N GLN A 170 24.57 -32.75 -13.85
CA GLN A 170 23.42 -32.30 -14.63
C GLN A 170 22.11 -32.45 -13.83
N SER A 171 21.83 -33.68 -13.38
CA SER A 171 20.64 -33.98 -12.57
C SER A 171 20.60 -33.21 -11.25
N HIS A 172 21.77 -32.96 -10.63
CA HIS A 172 21.84 -32.18 -9.40
C HIS A 172 21.52 -30.70 -9.64
N LEU A 173 21.99 -30.13 -10.76
CA LEU A 173 21.67 -28.76 -11.16
C LEU A 173 20.16 -28.60 -11.40
N LEU A 174 19.56 -29.53 -12.16
CA LEU A 174 18.12 -29.54 -12.41
C LEU A 174 17.31 -29.49 -11.11
N SER A 175 17.54 -30.42 -10.17
CA SER A 175 16.83 -30.43 -8.89
C SER A 175 17.02 -29.15 -8.06
N ARG A 176 18.17 -28.47 -8.21
CA ARG A 176 18.42 -27.20 -7.52
C ARG A 176 17.66 -26.04 -8.16
N LEU A 177 17.54 -26.02 -9.49
CA LEU A 177 16.76 -25.02 -10.21
C LEU A 177 15.27 -25.20 -9.97
N GLU A 178 14.75 -26.44 -10.02
CA GLU A 178 13.36 -26.76 -9.66
C GLU A 178 13.02 -26.30 -8.24
N ALA A 179 13.92 -26.52 -7.27
CA ALA A 179 13.72 -26.06 -5.89
C ALA A 179 13.66 -24.53 -5.77
N VAL A 180 14.43 -23.80 -6.60
CA VAL A 180 14.38 -22.34 -6.65
C VAL A 180 13.09 -21.87 -7.32
N GLN A 181 12.68 -22.52 -8.42
CA GLN A 181 11.44 -22.22 -9.12
C GLN A 181 10.23 -22.41 -8.21
N GLU A 182 10.16 -23.53 -7.47
CA GLU A 182 9.05 -23.78 -6.54
C GLU A 182 8.97 -22.72 -5.44
N LYS A 183 10.13 -22.34 -4.89
CA LYS A 183 10.19 -21.30 -3.86
C LYS A 183 9.73 -19.93 -4.39
N LEU A 184 10.11 -19.58 -5.62
CA LEU A 184 9.63 -18.34 -6.25
C LEU A 184 8.13 -18.40 -6.49
N ARG A 185 7.62 -19.52 -7.00
CA ARG A 185 6.19 -19.72 -7.23
C ARG A 185 5.38 -19.60 -5.94
N GLU A 186 5.89 -20.12 -4.83
CA GLU A 186 5.27 -19.96 -3.50
C GLU A 186 5.24 -18.48 -3.07
N GLN A 187 6.35 -17.75 -3.21
CA GLN A 187 6.40 -16.33 -2.89
C GLN A 187 5.49 -15.47 -3.79
N THR A 188 5.36 -15.80 -5.07
CA THR A 188 4.44 -15.12 -5.99
C THR A 188 2.98 -15.31 -5.58
N LYS A 189 2.59 -16.52 -5.13
CA LYS A 189 1.23 -16.78 -4.64
C LYS A 189 0.84 -15.92 -3.44
N ASP A 190 1.76 -15.73 -2.50
CA ASP A 190 1.52 -14.88 -1.34
C ASP A 190 1.33 -13.41 -1.74
N VAL A 191 2.11 -12.94 -2.72
CA VAL A 191 1.96 -11.59 -3.29
C VAL A 191 0.62 -11.45 -4.02
N ASP A 192 0.21 -12.47 -4.79
CA ASP A 192 -1.07 -12.48 -5.50
C ASP A 192 -2.27 -12.47 -4.53
N ALA A 193 -2.17 -13.16 -3.39
CA ALA A 193 -3.19 -13.14 -2.36
C ALA A 193 -3.27 -11.79 -1.61
N ALA A 194 -2.13 -11.08 -1.51
CA ALA A 194 -2.08 -9.76 -0.89
C ALA A 194 -2.57 -8.63 -1.82
N GLN A 195 -2.49 -8.82 -3.13
CA GLN A 195 -2.84 -7.80 -4.12
C GLN A 195 -4.36 -7.58 -4.18
N SER A 196 -4.76 -6.30 -4.21
CA SER A 196 -6.16 -5.94 -4.47
C SER A 196 -6.49 -6.02 -5.96
N LYS A 197 -7.71 -6.48 -6.28
CA LYS A 197 -8.22 -6.64 -7.63
C LYS A 197 -9.44 -5.74 -7.84
N GLU A 198 -9.56 -5.22 -9.04
CA GLU A 198 -10.75 -4.49 -9.49
C GLU A 198 -11.92 -5.47 -9.66
N VAL A 199 -12.97 -5.27 -8.88
CA VAL A 199 -14.19 -6.09 -8.91
C VAL A 199 -15.34 -5.20 -9.34
N PRO A 200 -15.79 -5.30 -10.59
CA PRO A 200 -16.93 -4.54 -11.06
C PRO A 200 -18.22 -5.11 -10.48
N LEU A 201 -19.09 -4.23 -9.97
CA LEU A 201 -20.41 -4.56 -9.48
C LEU A 201 -21.47 -3.79 -10.26
N TYR A 202 -22.61 -4.44 -10.45
CA TYR A 202 -23.72 -3.89 -11.22
C TYR A 202 -25.02 -4.07 -10.47
N TRP A 203 -25.89 -3.08 -10.62
CA TRP A 203 -27.29 -3.14 -10.19
C TRP A 203 -28.17 -2.65 -11.34
N TYR A 204 -29.25 -3.36 -11.63
CA TYR A 204 -30.18 -3.02 -12.70
C TYR A 204 -31.54 -2.69 -12.10
N GLY A 205 -32.08 -1.51 -12.42
CA GLY A 205 -33.40 -1.14 -11.94
C GLY A 205 -33.69 0.35 -12.09
N VAL A 206 -34.90 0.73 -11.66
CA VAL A 206 -35.28 2.12 -11.48
C VAL A 206 -34.97 2.48 -10.03
N ALA A 207 -33.99 3.35 -9.84
CA ALA A 207 -33.60 3.88 -8.54
C ALA A 207 -33.08 5.30 -8.72
N GLU A 208 -33.11 6.12 -7.67
CA GLU A 208 -32.46 7.43 -7.64
C GLU A 208 -30.99 7.31 -7.22
N SER A 209 -30.73 6.48 -6.21
CA SER A 209 -29.40 6.26 -5.65
C SER A 209 -29.21 4.79 -5.27
N VAL A 210 -28.03 4.25 -5.59
CA VAL A 210 -27.64 2.89 -5.23
C VAL A 210 -26.28 2.93 -4.57
N GLN A 211 -26.17 2.29 -3.41
CA GLN A 211 -24.94 2.14 -2.65
C GLN A 211 -24.73 0.68 -2.30
N VAL A 212 -23.50 0.18 -2.43
CA VAL A 212 -23.12 -1.16 -1.99
C VAL A 212 -22.44 -1.08 -0.63
N MET A 213 -22.92 -1.85 0.33
CA MET A 213 -22.36 -2.01 1.66
C MET A 213 -21.84 -3.44 1.80
N GLY A 214 -20.82 -3.68 2.62
CA GLY A 214 -20.39 -5.06 2.84
C GLY A 214 -19.34 -5.27 3.90
N SER A 215 -18.90 -6.51 4.05
CA SER A 215 -17.87 -6.88 5.02
C SER A 215 -16.47 -6.36 4.67
N PHE A 216 -16.27 -5.88 3.44
CA PHE A 216 -14.97 -5.36 2.98
C PHE A 216 -14.52 -4.09 3.72
N ASP A 217 -15.46 -3.29 4.22
CA ASP A 217 -15.20 -2.09 5.04
C ASP A 217 -15.84 -2.18 6.44
N GLY A 218 -16.28 -3.38 6.82
CA GLY A 218 -16.97 -3.62 8.09
C GLY A 218 -18.37 -2.99 8.17
N TRP A 219 -19.07 -2.86 7.04
CA TRP A 219 -20.44 -2.31 6.96
C TRP A 219 -20.53 -0.84 7.38
N SER A 220 -19.51 -0.04 7.09
CA SER A 220 -19.40 1.32 7.64
C SER A 220 -19.77 2.43 6.65
N GLN A 221 -19.10 2.51 5.51
CA GLN A 221 -19.29 3.58 4.51
C GLN A 221 -19.91 3.07 3.22
N GLY A 222 -19.52 1.88 2.76
CA GLY A 222 -19.87 1.39 1.43
C GLY A 222 -19.36 2.26 0.28
N GLU A 223 -19.84 1.96 -0.92
CA GLU A 223 -19.46 2.66 -2.15
C GLU A 223 -20.71 2.99 -2.99
N HIS A 224 -20.78 4.20 -3.55
CA HIS A 224 -21.89 4.59 -4.42
C HIS A 224 -21.70 4.04 -5.83
N LEU A 225 -22.81 3.63 -6.45
CA LEU A 225 -22.82 3.20 -7.84
C LEU A 225 -23.18 4.38 -8.75
N SER A 226 -22.42 4.52 -9.83
CA SER A 226 -22.68 5.52 -10.86
C SER A 226 -23.81 5.05 -11.80
N PRO A 227 -24.85 5.86 -12.02
CA PRO A 227 -25.90 5.53 -12.99
C PRO A 227 -25.39 5.66 -14.43
N GLU A 228 -25.67 4.64 -15.23
CA GLU A 228 -25.43 4.53 -16.66
C GLU A 228 -26.80 4.36 -17.35
N TYR A 229 -27.19 5.34 -18.16
CA TYR A 229 -28.51 5.32 -18.81
C TYR A 229 -28.49 4.44 -20.05
N THR A 230 -29.17 3.29 -20.00
CA THR A 230 -29.28 2.34 -21.14
C THR A 230 -30.64 2.43 -21.84
N GLY A 231 -31.36 3.55 -21.67
CA GLY A 231 -32.64 3.83 -22.33
C GLY A 231 -33.86 3.26 -21.59
N SER A 232 -33.95 1.93 -21.47
CA SER A 232 -35.16 1.27 -20.91
C SER A 232 -35.12 1.06 -19.39
N TYR A 233 -33.92 0.98 -18.83
CA TYR A 233 -33.63 0.86 -17.40
C TYR A 233 -32.29 1.53 -17.09
N THR A 234 -32.08 1.94 -15.84
CA THR A 234 -30.81 2.49 -15.39
C THR A 234 -29.93 1.35 -14.91
N LYS A 235 -28.70 1.29 -15.43
CA LYS A 235 -27.66 0.39 -14.96
C LYS A 235 -26.77 1.16 -14.02
N PHE A 236 -26.67 0.73 -12.78
CA PHE A 236 -25.76 1.29 -11.79
C PHE A 236 -24.49 0.46 -11.78
N SER A 237 -23.32 1.10 -11.81
CA SER A 237 -22.03 0.40 -11.82
C SER A 237 -21.02 1.04 -10.87
N THR A 238 -20.18 0.20 -10.26
CA THR A 238 -19.01 0.64 -9.49
C THR A 238 -17.89 -0.40 -9.59
N THR A 239 -16.67 0.01 -9.25
CA THR A 239 -15.49 -0.87 -9.22
C THR A 239 -14.90 -0.83 -7.82
N LEU A 240 -14.89 -1.97 -7.13
CA LEU A 240 -14.28 -2.11 -5.81
C LEU A 240 -12.86 -2.67 -5.92
N MET A 241 -11.93 -2.16 -5.11
CA MET A 241 -10.58 -2.72 -4.97
C MET A 241 -10.55 -3.71 -3.80
N LEU A 242 -10.74 -5.00 -4.09
CA LEU A 242 -10.85 -6.05 -3.07
C LEU A 242 -9.74 -7.09 -3.20
N ARG A 243 -9.23 -7.57 -2.07
CA ARG A 243 -8.30 -8.71 -2.08
C ARG A 243 -9.04 -10.00 -2.39
N PRO A 244 -8.36 -11.05 -2.90
CA PRO A 244 -8.95 -12.37 -3.00
C PRO A 244 -9.54 -12.84 -1.67
N GLY A 245 -10.79 -13.29 -1.69
CA GLY A 245 -11.53 -13.55 -0.45
C GLY A 245 -13.03 -13.72 -0.66
N ARG A 246 -13.72 -13.92 0.46
CA ARG A 246 -15.18 -14.03 0.52
C ARG A 246 -15.71 -12.81 1.25
N TYR A 247 -16.61 -12.09 0.59
CA TYR A 247 -17.22 -10.87 1.11
C TYR A 247 -18.73 -11.01 1.13
N GLU A 248 -19.35 -10.49 2.18
CA GLU A 248 -20.79 -10.32 2.23
C GLU A 248 -21.11 -8.90 1.80
N ILE A 249 -22.06 -8.74 0.90
CA ILE A 249 -22.48 -7.44 0.40
C ILE A 249 -24.00 -7.32 0.41
N LYS A 250 -24.50 -6.09 0.46
CA LYS A 250 -25.92 -5.75 0.31
C LYS A 250 -26.05 -4.39 -0.34
N PHE A 251 -27.12 -4.20 -1.11
CA PHE A 251 -27.37 -2.95 -1.80
C PHE A 251 -28.36 -2.11 -1.00
N LEU A 252 -28.06 -0.84 -0.83
CA LEU A 252 -28.98 0.17 -0.31
C LEU A 252 -29.49 0.95 -1.52
N VAL A 253 -30.74 0.71 -1.89
CA VAL A 253 -31.40 1.31 -3.05
C VAL A 253 -32.47 2.25 -2.52
N ASP A 254 -32.31 3.55 -2.74
CA ASP A 254 -33.25 4.59 -2.26
C ASP A 254 -33.57 4.50 -0.75
N GLY A 255 -32.59 4.05 0.04
CA GLY A 255 -32.73 3.86 1.49
C GLY A 255 -33.26 2.50 1.93
N GLU A 256 -33.61 1.61 0.99
CA GLU A 256 -34.08 0.26 1.27
C GLU A 256 -33.02 -0.81 0.98
N TRP A 257 -32.93 -1.79 1.89
CA TRP A 257 -32.00 -2.90 1.77
C TRP A 257 -32.47 -3.94 0.77
N ASN A 258 -31.70 -4.11 -0.28
CA ASN A 258 -32.00 -4.98 -1.41
C ASN A 258 -30.88 -6.00 -1.66
N LEU A 259 -31.29 -7.18 -2.13
CA LEU A 259 -30.40 -8.24 -2.58
C LEU A 259 -30.39 -8.26 -4.10
N SER A 260 -29.21 -8.37 -4.68
CA SER A 260 -29.06 -8.51 -6.12
C SER A 260 -29.29 -9.97 -6.53
N PRO A 261 -30.09 -10.24 -7.57
CA PRO A 261 -30.29 -11.59 -8.10
C PRO A 261 -29.04 -12.15 -8.80
N GLU A 262 -28.09 -11.28 -9.17
CA GLU A 262 -26.85 -11.66 -9.87
C GLU A 262 -25.84 -12.38 -8.96
N PHE A 263 -26.00 -12.25 -7.64
CA PHE A 263 -25.07 -12.81 -6.68
C PHE A 263 -25.73 -13.88 -5.81
N PRO A 264 -25.04 -15.01 -5.55
CA PRO A 264 -25.52 -16.00 -4.58
C PRO A 264 -25.84 -15.35 -3.24
N THR A 265 -26.84 -15.85 -2.53
CA THR A 265 -27.19 -15.34 -1.20
C THR A 265 -26.65 -16.25 -0.10
N ILE A 266 -26.34 -15.66 1.06
CA ILE A 266 -25.88 -16.34 2.28
C ILE A 266 -26.62 -15.76 3.49
N GLY A 267 -26.84 -16.60 4.51
CA GLY A 267 -27.60 -16.24 5.71
C GLY A 267 -29.09 -16.60 5.62
N GLU A 268 -29.83 -16.28 6.68
CA GLU A 268 -31.25 -16.63 6.83
C GLU A 268 -32.08 -15.41 7.24
N GLY A 269 -33.28 -15.28 6.66
CA GLY A 269 -34.25 -14.25 6.99
C GLY A 269 -33.74 -12.82 6.74
N LEU A 270 -33.84 -11.96 7.75
CA LEU A 270 -33.47 -10.54 7.66
C LEU A 270 -31.96 -10.30 7.54
N MET A 271 -31.15 -11.29 7.93
CA MET A 271 -29.68 -11.24 7.85
C MET A 271 -29.15 -11.81 6.53
N GLN A 272 -30.04 -12.05 5.56
CA GLN A 272 -29.63 -12.52 4.24
C GLN A 272 -28.84 -11.42 3.52
N ASN A 273 -27.68 -11.80 3.00
CA ASN A 273 -26.73 -10.97 2.26
C ASN A 273 -26.35 -11.65 0.94
N ASN A 274 -25.80 -10.89 0.00
CA ASN A 274 -25.17 -11.45 -1.20
C ASN A 274 -23.72 -11.86 -0.89
N LEU A 275 -23.27 -12.97 -1.46
CA LEU A 275 -21.90 -13.46 -1.35
C LEU A 275 -21.10 -13.09 -2.60
N LEU A 276 -20.05 -12.29 -2.39
CA LEU A 276 -19.07 -11.92 -3.39
C LEU A 276 -17.79 -12.72 -3.18
N ILE A 277 -17.37 -13.48 -4.19
CA ILE A 277 -16.13 -14.26 -4.16
C ILE A 277 -15.14 -13.64 -5.13
N VAL A 278 -14.04 -13.13 -4.57
CA VAL A 278 -12.92 -12.58 -5.35
C VAL A 278 -11.85 -13.67 -5.45
N LYS A 279 -11.53 -14.08 -6.67
CA LYS A 279 -10.47 -15.05 -6.98
C LYS A 279 -9.19 -14.32 -7.30
#